data_AF-A0A0W0ZZ69-F1
#
_entry.id   AF-A0A0W0ZZ69-F1
#
_cell.length_a   1.000
_cell.length_b   1.000
_cell.length_c   1.000
_cell.angle_alpha   90.00
_cell.angle_beta   90.00
_cell.angle_gamma   90.00
#
_symmetry.space_group_name_H-M   'P 1'
#
loop_
_entity.id
_entity.type
_entity.pdbx_description
1 polymer ?
#
loop_
_entity_poly.entity_id
_entity_poly.type
_entity_poly.pdbx_seq_one_letter_code
_entity_poly.pdbx_strand_id
1 'polypeptide(L)'
;MFDVDNSGKGNCMYYAYSISLMYYLRAKNAPDITENIFNKLKLKEDDKVVLRTLLSKNPNYQFTSREIKTIIEPILGKATRDLAAEYTLREFKLSSHDTPLFSSAKYGLEFCFRQALLENVSELHELIDHGFTNPDYTAAEIYKMSGTDLAMTEYAIARVPHVIEEFNRLWAIKVEELKKEEKLCTEKEIKAYKEKIIDNILRDETVNFFLADNEKYLNLYKEHLQKEFVWGSEETLLVLHRAIQGERMVRNEKGTIDTFYDIEIALHIHRNGSSPFFQSRSPDMILNNQSDIHWTSTIPDTIFTKKLTDMEQKLFEILDELRMMHSKASIEKDKIEHDLLSALIKQMDLIYANPSYVMKEKAIESVFQLVGKLIIKLGSDPSWSLLLGNFLSALIECTPKFLADKPMNSENKELSSKDLSDKELVLKQAKISSLSIFSSHTLFKKSEESLQKTYPQEIAHYISEAKQSGPKVAKALKQMYQEGLEANKIYTPEKCREIALQYLSYVKYKKRHFILTDVHNFVKEMEEIIKQKGKDLNRSLEHLDFIEKNAVRDASISLM
;
A
#
# COMPACT_ATOMS: atom_id res chain seq x y z
N MET A 1 10.36 22.45 -3.07
CA MET A 1 10.00 21.10 -2.55
C MET A 1 10.84 20.06 -3.26
N PHE A 2 11.34 19.08 -2.51
CA PHE A 2 12.26 18.05 -2.99
C PHE A 2 11.62 16.66 -2.90
N ASP A 3 11.46 15.96 -4.02
CA ASP A 3 10.83 14.64 -4.04
C ASP A 3 11.83 13.51 -3.84
N VAL A 4 11.47 12.55 -2.99
CA VAL A 4 12.27 11.37 -2.67
C VAL A 4 11.43 10.11 -2.87
N ASP A 5 11.92 9.27 -3.79
CA ASP A 5 11.31 7.99 -4.11
C ASP A 5 11.85 6.85 -3.22
N ASN A 6 11.18 5.70 -3.23
CA ASN A 6 11.49 4.51 -2.44
C ASN A 6 11.48 3.23 -3.30
N SER A 7 11.90 2.10 -2.72
CA SER A 7 12.01 0.84 -3.46
C SER A 7 10.68 0.17 -3.86
N GLY A 8 9.53 0.64 -3.37
CA GLY A 8 8.23 0.48 -4.05
C GLY A 8 7.66 -0.94 -4.22
N LYS A 9 7.79 -1.85 -3.26
CA LYS A 9 7.28 -3.25 -3.37
C LYS A 9 5.92 -3.51 -2.69
N GLY A 10 5.05 -2.51 -2.61
CA GLY A 10 3.83 -2.55 -1.79
C GLY A 10 4.01 -2.09 -0.34
N ASN A 11 5.23 -1.68 0.03
CA ASN A 11 5.54 -1.00 1.30
C ASN A 11 5.67 0.53 1.12
N CYS A 12 5.34 1.06 -0.06
CA CYS A 12 5.65 2.45 -0.45
C CYS A 12 5.12 3.49 0.54
N MET A 13 3.91 3.31 1.09
CA MET A 13 3.35 4.25 2.10
C MET A 13 4.26 4.33 3.34
N TYR A 14 4.62 3.19 3.92
CA TYR A 14 5.46 3.10 5.11
C TYR A 14 6.88 3.62 4.86
N TYR A 15 7.45 3.32 3.70
CA TYR A 15 8.76 3.82 3.30
C TYR A 15 8.75 5.33 3.10
N ALA A 16 7.76 5.87 2.39
CA ALA A 16 7.61 7.30 2.21
C ALA A 16 7.38 8.04 3.54
N TYR A 17 6.58 7.44 4.44
CA TYR A 17 6.40 8.00 5.77
C TYR A 17 7.71 8.04 6.56
N SER A 18 8.46 6.94 6.52
CA SER A 18 9.75 6.80 7.20
C SER A 18 10.80 7.78 6.68
N ILE A 19 10.90 7.95 5.37
CA ILE A 19 11.81 8.91 4.74
C ILE A 19 11.45 10.33 5.16
N SER A 20 10.17 10.71 5.04
CA SER A 20 9.68 12.02 5.45
C SER A 20 9.94 12.30 6.93
N LEU A 21 9.71 11.30 7.80
CA LEU A 21 9.97 11.38 9.23
C LEU A 21 11.47 11.57 9.54
N MET A 22 12.36 10.88 8.83
CA MET A 22 13.81 11.04 9.02
C MET A 22 14.30 12.44 8.63
N TYR A 23 13.74 13.03 7.56
CA TYR A 23 14.03 14.43 7.21
C TYR A 23 13.52 15.40 8.28
N TYR A 24 12.29 15.20 8.76
CA TYR A 24 11.71 15.99 9.85
C TYR A 24 12.57 15.92 11.13
N LEU A 25 12.91 14.72 11.59
CA LEU A 25 13.71 14.50 12.80
C LEU A 25 15.10 15.17 12.69
N ARG A 26 15.74 15.05 11.53
CA ARG A 26 17.04 15.68 11.28
C ARG A 26 16.95 17.21 11.28
N ALA A 27 15.91 17.77 10.67
CA ALA A 27 15.69 19.22 10.66
C ALA A 27 15.35 19.77 12.05
N LYS A 28 14.58 19.02 12.84
CA LYS A 28 14.20 19.41 14.21
C LYS A 28 15.39 19.38 15.17
N ASN A 29 16.32 18.44 14.98
CA ASN A 29 17.54 18.27 15.78
C ASN A 29 17.29 18.29 17.30
N ALA A 30 16.26 17.57 17.74
CA ALA A 30 15.85 17.49 19.14
C ALA A 30 15.92 16.02 19.62
N PRO A 31 16.97 15.64 20.38
CA PRO A 31 17.18 14.25 20.79
C PRO A 31 16.00 13.62 21.54
N ASP A 32 15.32 14.39 22.40
CA ASP A 32 14.17 13.90 23.18
C ASP A 32 12.96 13.55 22.30
N ILE A 33 12.72 14.36 21.25
CA ILE A 33 11.67 14.12 20.26
C ILE A 33 11.99 12.84 19.47
N THR A 34 13.23 12.73 19.00
CA THR A 34 13.73 11.55 18.27
C THR A 34 13.56 10.28 19.11
N GLU A 35 13.98 10.33 20.38
CA GLU A 35 13.91 9.18 21.28
C GLU A 35 12.48 8.78 21.60
N ASN A 36 11.57 9.74 21.83
CA ASN A 36 10.16 9.48 22.03
C ASN A 36 9.54 8.73 20.83
N ILE A 37 9.82 9.20 19.61
CA ILE A 37 9.33 8.57 18.38
C ILE A 37 9.94 7.17 18.19
N PHE A 38 11.24 6.99 18.42
CA PHE A 38 11.89 5.68 18.34
C PHE A 38 11.33 4.68 19.37
N ASN A 39 10.94 5.16 20.56
CA ASN A 39 10.29 4.34 21.58
C ASN A 39 8.87 3.94 21.18
N LYS A 40 8.08 4.84 20.59
CA LYS A 40 6.76 4.50 20.03
C LYS A 40 6.85 3.45 18.94
N LEU A 41 7.88 3.54 18.09
CA LEU A 41 8.19 2.55 17.06
C LEU A 41 8.81 1.25 17.60
N LYS A 42 9.04 1.14 18.91
CA LYS A 42 9.63 -0.03 19.57
C LYS A 42 10.96 -0.48 18.94
N LEU A 43 11.78 0.48 18.48
CA LEU A 43 13.06 0.18 17.85
C LEU A 43 14.06 -0.42 18.86
N LYS A 44 14.87 -1.38 18.41
CA LYS A 44 16.00 -1.91 19.19
C LYS A 44 17.12 -0.89 19.27
N GLU A 45 17.95 -0.97 20.30
CA GLU A 45 19.00 0.04 20.51
C GLU A 45 20.01 0.08 19.35
N ASP A 46 20.38 -1.07 18.78
CA ASP A 46 21.27 -1.12 17.61
C ASP A 46 20.68 -0.35 16.41
N ASP A 47 19.39 -0.54 16.13
CA ASP A 47 18.68 0.17 15.07
C ASP A 47 18.61 1.68 15.36
N LYS A 48 18.35 2.06 16.61
CA LYS A 48 18.37 3.47 17.04
C LYS A 48 19.73 4.09 16.83
N VAL A 49 20.83 3.41 17.19
CA VAL A 49 22.20 3.91 17.00
C VAL A 49 22.50 4.16 15.52
N VAL A 50 22.12 3.24 14.63
CA VAL A 50 22.30 3.40 13.19
C VAL A 50 21.50 4.60 12.66
N LEU A 51 20.23 4.75 13.07
CA LEU A 51 19.40 5.88 12.66
C LEU A 51 19.90 7.21 13.25
N ARG A 52 20.34 7.27 14.52
CA ARG A 52 20.94 8.47 15.13
C ARG A 52 22.22 8.88 14.39
N THR A 53 23.04 7.92 13.97
CA THR A 53 24.22 8.18 13.14
C THR A 53 23.81 8.83 11.83
N LEU A 54 22.74 8.34 11.20
CA LEU A 54 22.20 8.93 9.96
C LEU A 54 21.64 10.35 10.18
N LEU A 55 20.94 10.59 11.30
CA LEU A 55 20.45 11.91 11.69
C LEU A 55 21.59 12.90 12.00
N SER A 56 22.75 12.41 12.45
CA SER A 56 23.92 13.25 12.74
C SER A 56 24.69 13.73 11.50
N LYS A 57 24.37 13.20 10.31
CA LYS A 57 24.97 13.65 9.05
C LYS A 57 24.65 15.11 8.77
N ASN A 58 25.51 15.76 7.98
CA ASN A 58 25.35 17.16 7.59
C ASN A 58 23.93 17.41 7.06
N PRO A 59 23.14 18.31 7.68
CA PRO A 59 21.73 18.51 7.33
C PRO A 59 21.54 19.09 5.92
N ASN A 60 22.60 19.59 5.28
CA ASN A 60 22.56 20.08 3.90
C ASN A 60 22.66 18.97 2.85
N TYR A 61 22.92 17.73 3.24
CA TYR A 61 23.02 16.59 2.32
C TYR A 61 21.72 15.80 2.30
N GLN A 62 21.29 15.38 1.12
CA GLN A 62 20.17 14.45 1.02
C GLN A 62 20.58 13.08 1.60
N PHE A 63 19.63 12.33 2.14
CA PHE A 63 19.85 10.90 2.32
C PHE A 63 20.00 10.26 0.94
N THR A 64 21.06 9.49 0.79
CA THR A 64 21.42 8.78 -0.44
C THR A 64 20.45 7.63 -0.69
N SER A 65 20.32 7.20 -1.95
CA SER A 65 19.46 6.04 -2.29
C SER A 65 19.88 4.77 -1.53
N ARG A 66 21.19 4.60 -1.28
CA ARG A 66 21.73 3.48 -0.53
C ARG A 66 21.27 3.51 0.93
N GLU A 67 21.44 4.63 1.63
CA GLU A 67 20.98 4.77 3.02
C GLU A 67 19.48 4.56 3.17
N ILE A 68 18.71 5.10 2.23
CA ILE A 68 17.26 4.89 2.20
C ILE A 68 16.99 3.37 2.11
N LYS A 69 17.54 2.69 1.11
CA LYS A 69 17.26 1.26 0.84
C LYS A 69 17.85 0.29 1.85
N THR A 70 18.99 0.62 2.47
CA THR A 70 19.71 -0.31 3.36
C THR A 70 19.57 -0.01 4.83
N ILE A 71 19.07 1.17 5.21
CA ILE A 71 18.93 1.61 6.61
C ILE A 71 17.50 2.05 6.90
N ILE A 72 17.00 3.08 6.21
CA ILE A 72 15.69 3.69 6.54
C ILE A 72 14.56 2.69 6.26
N GLU A 73 14.47 2.19 5.03
CA GLU A 73 13.38 1.29 4.61
C GLU A 73 13.33 -0.01 5.44
N PRO A 74 14.45 -0.75 5.65
CA PRO A 74 14.39 -2.01 6.39
C PRO A 74 14.05 -1.85 7.87
N ILE A 75 14.53 -0.79 8.53
CA ILE A 75 14.28 -0.54 9.96
C ILE A 75 12.90 0.08 10.14
N LEU A 76 12.68 1.26 9.55
CA LEU A 76 11.50 2.06 9.82
C LEU A 76 10.28 1.60 9.04
N GLY A 77 10.46 1.01 7.85
CA GLY A 77 9.32 0.50 7.07
C GLY A 77 8.56 -0.62 7.78
N LYS A 78 9.28 -1.55 8.43
CA LYS A 78 8.64 -2.59 9.26
C LYS A 78 8.07 -2.01 10.55
N ALA A 79 8.85 -1.19 11.27
CA ALA A 79 8.41 -0.60 12.54
C ALA A 79 7.16 0.28 12.40
N THR A 80 7.09 1.10 11.35
CA THR A 80 5.91 1.93 11.07
C THR A 80 4.70 1.09 10.66
N ARG A 81 4.89 0.02 9.87
CA ARG A 81 3.82 -0.92 9.54
C ARG A 81 3.26 -1.61 10.78
N ASP A 82 4.14 -2.09 11.65
CA ASP A 82 3.74 -2.78 12.87
C ASP A 82 3.02 -1.82 13.83
N LEU A 83 3.54 -0.61 14.02
CA LEU A 83 2.91 0.41 14.83
C LEU A 83 1.52 0.78 14.31
N ALA A 84 1.37 1.00 12.99
CA ALA A 84 0.09 1.37 12.40
C ALA A 84 -0.99 0.31 12.70
N ALA A 85 -0.67 -0.96 12.43
CA ALA A 85 -1.62 -2.05 12.63
C ALA A 85 -1.95 -2.31 14.12
N GLU A 86 -0.95 -2.23 15.00
CA GLU A 86 -1.18 -2.33 16.45
C GLU A 86 -2.03 -1.17 16.97
N TYR A 87 -1.81 0.04 16.46
CA TYR A 87 -2.55 1.21 16.89
C TYR A 87 -3.98 1.22 16.35
N THR A 88 -4.24 0.69 15.15
CA THR A 88 -5.61 0.43 14.65
C THR A 88 -6.40 -0.43 15.64
N LEU A 89 -5.80 -1.54 16.10
CA LEU A 89 -6.43 -2.42 17.10
C LEU A 89 -6.63 -1.69 18.44
N ARG A 90 -5.65 -0.88 18.86
CA ARG A 90 -5.74 -0.09 20.09
C ARG A 90 -6.88 0.94 20.04
N GLU A 91 -6.97 1.72 18.96
CA GLU A 91 -8.04 2.72 18.76
C GLU A 91 -9.41 2.04 18.78
N PHE A 92 -9.56 0.90 18.10
CA PHE A 92 -10.81 0.16 18.07
C PHE A 92 -11.25 -0.33 19.46
N LYS A 93 -10.31 -0.79 20.29
CA LYS A 93 -10.61 -1.21 21.66
C LYS A 93 -10.94 -0.05 22.60
N LEU A 94 -10.34 1.12 22.38
CA LEU A 94 -10.54 2.29 23.23
C LEU A 94 -11.89 2.96 22.94
N SER A 95 -12.22 3.16 21.65
CA SER A 95 -13.50 3.73 21.23
C SER A 95 -13.86 3.22 19.84
N SER A 96 -14.50 2.04 19.76
CA SER A 96 -14.78 1.37 18.49
C SER A 96 -15.55 2.26 17.52
N HIS A 97 -16.59 2.94 18.00
CA HIS A 97 -17.49 3.78 17.21
C HIS A 97 -16.81 4.99 16.53
N ASP A 98 -15.69 5.45 17.10
CA ASP A 98 -14.96 6.62 16.57
C ASP A 98 -13.90 6.20 15.54
N THR A 99 -13.75 4.90 15.27
CA THR A 99 -12.72 4.41 14.35
C THR A 99 -13.18 4.39 12.89
N PRO A 100 -12.24 4.59 11.94
CA PRO A 100 -12.50 4.36 10.52
C PRO A 100 -12.95 2.93 10.23
N LEU A 101 -12.33 1.92 10.88
CA LEU A 101 -12.69 0.52 10.73
C LEU A 101 -14.17 0.26 11.02
N PHE A 102 -14.70 0.81 12.13
CA PHE A 102 -16.11 0.69 12.46
C PHE A 102 -17.01 1.31 11.39
N SER A 103 -16.71 2.55 11.00
CA SER A 103 -17.53 3.29 10.03
C SER A 103 -17.59 2.58 8.67
N SER A 104 -16.45 2.08 8.21
CA SER A 104 -16.37 1.32 6.97
C SER A 104 -17.04 -0.04 7.08
N ALA A 105 -16.78 -0.82 8.14
CA ALA A 105 -17.32 -2.18 8.30
C ALA A 105 -18.83 -2.20 8.55
N LYS A 106 -19.37 -1.20 9.27
CA LYS A 106 -20.82 -1.06 9.49
C LYS A 106 -21.58 -1.04 8.18
N TYR A 107 -21.10 -0.29 7.18
CA TYR A 107 -21.74 -0.20 5.87
C TYR A 107 -21.87 -1.57 5.16
N GLY A 108 -20.89 -2.46 5.35
CA GLY A 108 -20.92 -3.81 4.80
C GLY A 108 -21.82 -4.74 5.60
N LEU A 109 -21.70 -4.71 6.93
CA LEU A 109 -22.53 -5.52 7.81
C LEU A 109 -24.02 -5.15 7.72
N GLU A 110 -24.37 -3.88 7.64
CA GLU A 110 -25.75 -3.43 7.42
C GLU A 110 -26.33 -4.01 6.13
N PHE A 111 -25.53 -4.04 5.06
CA PHE A 111 -25.94 -4.66 3.81
C PHE A 111 -26.13 -6.18 3.97
N CYS A 112 -25.23 -6.88 4.64
CA CYS A 112 -25.37 -8.31 4.94
C CYS A 112 -26.63 -8.60 5.77
N PHE A 113 -26.87 -7.82 6.83
CA PHE A 113 -28.08 -7.93 7.65
C PHE A 113 -29.35 -7.65 6.85
N ARG A 114 -29.33 -6.65 5.96
CA ARG A 114 -30.46 -6.38 5.06
C ARG A 114 -30.82 -7.59 4.20
N GLN A 115 -29.82 -8.24 3.58
CA GLN A 115 -30.08 -9.45 2.78
C GLN A 115 -30.61 -10.60 3.63
N ALA A 116 -29.98 -10.84 4.79
CA ALA A 116 -30.39 -11.92 5.67
C ALA A 116 -31.78 -11.70 6.28
N LEU A 117 -32.17 -10.46 6.60
CA LEU A 117 -33.52 -10.10 7.04
C LEU A 117 -34.56 -10.32 5.94
N LEU A 118 -34.23 -9.97 4.69
CA LEU A 118 -35.08 -10.21 3.53
C LEU A 118 -35.30 -11.71 3.29
N GLU A 119 -34.25 -12.53 3.39
CA GLU A 119 -34.34 -13.99 3.28
C GLU A 119 -35.19 -14.62 4.39
N ASN A 120 -35.20 -14.02 5.59
CA ASN A 120 -36.07 -14.40 6.70
C ASN A 120 -37.48 -13.78 6.62
N VAL A 121 -37.83 -13.13 5.50
CA VAL A 121 -39.14 -12.49 5.26
C VAL A 121 -39.50 -11.44 6.34
N SER A 122 -38.48 -10.78 6.90
CA SER A 122 -38.66 -9.73 7.89
C SER A 122 -38.80 -8.37 7.21
N GLU A 123 -39.84 -7.61 7.56
CA GLU A 123 -40.05 -6.23 7.07
C GLU A 123 -38.94 -5.25 7.51
N LEU A 124 -38.11 -5.62 8.49
CA LEU A 124 -37.01 -4.78 8.97
C LEU A 124 -35.96 -4.50 7.90
N HIS A 125 -35.87 -5.32 6.85
CA HIS A 125 -34.96 -5.07 5.73
C HIS A 125 -35.25 -3.74 5.00
N GLU A 126 -36.49 -3.25 5.05
CA GLU A 126 -36.90 -1.97 4.44
C GLU A 126 -36.38 -0.74 5.22
N LEU A 127 -35.91 -0.94 6.45
CA LEU A 127 -35.33 0.12 7.29
C LEU A 127 -33.85 0.39 6.96
N ILE A 128 -33.23 -0.42 6.10
CA ILE A 128 -31.84 -0.27 5.66
C ILE A 128 -31.84 0.11 4.17
N ASP A 129 -31.49 1.36 3.89
CA ASP A 129 -31.65 1.97 2.56
C ASP A 129 -30.31 2.23 1.85
N HIS A 130 -29.53 1.17 1.62
CA HIS A 130 -28.41 1.22 0.68
C HIS A 130 -28.11 -0.14 0.05
N GLY A 131 -27.58 -0.09 -1.18
CA GLY A 131 -27.22 -1.27 -1.98
C GLY A 131 -25.74 -1.65 -1.95
N PHE A 132 -24.96 -1.13 -1.00
CA PHE A 132 -23.51 -1.31 -0.90
C PHE A 132 -22.75 -0.84 -2.17
N THR A 133 -23.10 0.36 -2.63
CA THR A 133 -22.60 0.92 -3.90
C THR A 133 -21.76 2.18 -3.72
N ASN A 134 -21.70 2.75 -2.50
CA ASN A 134 -20.97 3.99 -2.26
C ASN A 134 -19.44 3.73 -2.20
N PRO A 135 -18.63 4.25 -3.15
CA PRO A 135 -17.19 4.04 -3.19
C PRO A 135 -16.46 4.57 -1.96
N ASP A 136 -17.00 5.58 -1.27
CA ASP A 136 -16.39 6.14 -0.05
C ASP A 136 -16.27 5.10 1.07
N TYR A 137 -17.11 4.06 1.03
CA TYR A 137 -17.07 2.94 1.98
C TYR A 137 -16.52 1.68 1.34
N THR A 138 -16.94 1.33 0.11
CA THR A 138 -16.57 0.04 -0.51
C THR A 138 -15.10 -0.05 -0.92
N ALA A 139 -14.40 1.08 -1.02
CA ALA A 139 -12.95 1.12 -1.26
C ALA A 139 -12.10 0.95 0.02
N ALA A 140 -12.73 0.87 1.20
CA ALA A 140 -12.04 0.76 2.49
C ALA A 140 -11.19 -0.52 2.60
N GLU A 141 -10.14 -0.46 3.43
CA GLU A 141 -9.14 -1.52 3.49
C GLU A 141 -9.69 -2.85 4.04
N ILE A 142 -10.71 -2.80 4.90
CA ILE A 142 -11.38 -3.99 5.46
C ILE A 142 -11.93 -4.92 4.36
N TYR A 143 -12.41 -4.37 3.24
CA TYR A 143 -12.96 -5.16 2.13
C TYR A 143 -11.89 -5.78 1.23
N LYS A 144 -10.62 -5.43 1.43
CA LYS A 144 -9.49 -6.06 0.73
C LYS A 144 -8.90 -7.24 1.49
N MET A 145 -9.29 -7.43 2.76
CA MET A 145 -8.93 -8.61 3.53
C MET A 145 -9.68 -9.83 3.00
N SER A 146 -8.94 -10.90 2.69
CA SER A 146 -9.49 -12.12 2.09
C SER A 146 -10.55 -12.78 2.97
N GLY A 147 -11.71 -13.11 2.40
CA GLY A 147 -12.79 -13.83 3.09
C GLY A 147 -13.65 -12.97 4.03
N THR A 148 -13.46 -11.65 4.05
CA THR A 148 -14.26 -10.73 4.88
C THR A 148 -15.73 -10.72 4.47
N ASP A 149 -16.00 -10.81 3.17
CA ASP A 149 -17.35 -10.87 2.61
C ASP A 149 -18.13 -12.09 3.10
N LEU A 150 -17.50 -13.28 3.04
CA LEU A 150 -18.08 -14.51 3.55
C LEU A 150 -18.31 -14.42 5.06
N ALA A 151 -17.30 -13.97 5.81
CA ALA A 151 -17.37 -13.85 7.26
C ALA A 151 -18.50 -12.92 7.73
N MET A 152 -18.63 -11.72 7.12
CA MET A 152 -19.70 -10.78 7.45
C MET A 152 -21.08 -11.36 7.11
N THR A 153 -21.19 -12.10 6.00
CA THR A 153 -22.45 -12.72 5.57
C THR A 153 -22.86 -13.85 6.53
N GLU A 154 -21.94 -14.76 6.85
CA GLU A 154 -22.19 -15.86 7.80
C GLU A 154 -22.55 -15.32 9.19
N TYR A 155 -21.83 -14.30 9.66
CA TYR A 155 -22.14 -13.62 10.92
C TYR A 155 -23.55 -13.03 10.90
N ALA A 156 -23.90 -12.26 9.86
CA ALA A 156 -25.21 -11.64 9.75
C ALA A 156 -26.33 -12.70 9.77
N ILE A 157 -26.22 -13.75 8.95
CA ILE A 157 -27.20 -14.85 8.89
C ILE A 157 -27.39 -15.49 10.27
N ALA A 158 -26.29 -15.81 10.96
CA ALA A 158 -26.34 -16.44 12.29
C ALA A 158 -26.99 -15.53 13.35
N ARG A 159 -26.87 -14.20 13.20
CA ARG A 159 -27.34 -13.20 14.18
C ARG A 159 -28.73 -12.64 13.90
N VAL A 160 -29.30 -12.85 12.70
CA VAL A 160 -30.65 -12.35 12.35
C VAL A 160 -31.72 -12.65 13.40
N PRO A 161 -31.86 -13.89 13.93
CA PRO A 161 -32.90 -14.18 14.92
C PRO A 161 -32.81 -13.29 16.15
N HIS A 162 -31.59 -13.07 16.64
CA HIS A 162 -31.33 -12.20 17.79
C HIS A 162 -31.65 -10.73 17.48
N VAL A 163 -31.26 -10.23 16.30
CA VAL A 163 -31.55 -8.85 15.89
C VAL A 163 -33.07 -8.59 15.83
N ILE A 164 -33.85 -9.53 15.29
CA ILE A 164 -35.32 -9.41 15.23
C ILE A 164 -35.92 -9.39 16.64
N GLU A 165 -35.49 -10.31 17.51
CA GLU A 165 -35.97 -10.38 18.89
C GLU A 165 -35.67 -9.10 19.66
N GLU A 166 -34.43 -8.61 19.58
CA GLU A 166 -34.00 -7.42 20.28
C GLU A 166 -34.69 -6.16 19.75
N PHE A 167 -34.88 -6.06 18.43
CA PHE A 167 -35.68 -4.99 17.83
C PHE A 167 -37.12 -4.99 18.38
N ASN A 168 -37.79 -6.15 18.39
CA ASN A 168 -39.16 -6.25 18.87
C ASN A 168 -39.27 -5.85 20.33
N ARG A 169 -38.31 -6.27 21.16
CA ARG A 169 -38.22 -5.91 22.58
C ARG A 169 -38.07 -4.39 22.76
N LEU A 170 -37.11 -3.77 22.09
CA LEU A 170 -36.86 -2.32 22.17
C LEU A 170 -38.01 -1.50 21.59
N TRP A 171 -38.62 -1.96 20.50
CA TRP A 171 -39.77 -1.31 19.91
C TRP A 171 -41.00 -1.38 20.82
N ALA A 172 -41.26 -2.52 21.46
CA ALA A 172 -42.34 -2.64 22.45
C ALA A 172 -42.15 -1.67 23.62
N ILE A 173 -40.93 -1.53 24.14
CA ILE A 173 -40.60 -0.53 25.16
C ILE A 173 -40.90 0.88 24.64
N LYS A 174 -40.46 1.20 23.41
CA LYS A 174 -40.68 2.53 22.85
C LYS A 174 -42.16 2.86 22.64
N VAL A 175 -42.96 1.88 22.23
CA VAL A 175 -44.42 2.03 22.09
C VAL A 175 -45.07 2.37 23.43
N GLU A 176 -44.67 1.72 24.52
CA GLU A 176 -45.19 2.03 25.86
C GLU A 176 -44.75 3.42 26.36
N GLU A 177 -43.54 3.87 26.04
CA GLU A 177 -43.10 5.25 26.32
C GLU A 177 -43.96 6.28 25.58
N LEU A 178 -44.19 6.09 24.28
CA LEU A 178 -45.00 7.00 23.47
C LEU A 178 -46.45 7.09 23.94
N LYS A 179 -47.02 5.96 24.42
CA LYS A 179 -48.34 5.93 25.05
C LYS A 179 -48.38 6.76 26.34
N LYS A 180 -47.37 6.64 27.20
CA LYS A 180 -47.26 7.41 28.45
C LYS A 180 -47.08 8.90 28.22
N GLU A 181 -46.39 9.27 27.14
CA GLU A 181 -46.21 10.66 26.71
C GLU A 181 -47.46 11.23 25.98
N GLU A 182 -48.53 10.44 25.83
CA GLU A 182 -49.75 10.78 25.06
C GLU A 182 -49.44 11.30 23.64
N LYS A 183 -48.32 10.85 23.06
CA LYS A 183 -47.81 11.38 21.80
C LYS A 183 -48.45 10.67 20.62
N LEU A 184 -49.23 11.41 19.82
CA LEU A 184 -49.71 10.93 18.52
C LEU A 184 -48.59 11.07 17.48
N CYS A 185 -47.99 9.95 17.10
CA CYS A 185 -46.93 9.91 16.07
C CYS A 185 -47.50 9.65 14.68
N THR A 186 -46.96 10.36 13.70
CA THR A 186 -47.16 10.09 12.27
C THR A 186 -46.40 8.84 11.83
N GLU A 187 -46.77 8.25 10.69
CA GLU A 187 -46.04 7.10 10.11
C GLU A 187 -44.56 7.41 9.87
N LYS A 188 -44.23 8.64 9.47
CA LYS A 188 -42.85 9.09 9.27
C LYS A 188 -42.06 9.09 10.58
N GLU A 189 -42.66 9.55 11.68
CA GLU A 189 -42.01 9.54 13.00
C GLU A 189 -41.84 8.11 13.52
N ILE A 190 -42.85 7.26 13.33
CA ILE A 190 -42.77 5.83 13.66
C ILE A 190 -41.61 5.18 12.90
N LYS A 191 -41.51 5.44 11.59
CA LYS A 191 -40.41 4.93 10.76
C LYS A 191 -39.05 5.41 11.29
N ALA A 192 -38.91 6.70 11.59
CA ALA A 192 -37.67 7.26 12.12
C ALA A 192 -37.28 6.65 13.48
N TYR A 193 -38.23 6.35 14.37
CA TYR A 193 -37.94 5.65 15.62
C TYR A 193 -37.46 4.21 15.37
N LYS A 194 -38.11 3.49 14.45
CA LYS A 194 -37.70 2.13 14.07
C LYS A 194 -36.30 2.13 13.44
N GLU A 195 -36.03 3.03 12.50
CA GLU A 195 -34.72 3.24 11.86
C GLU A 195 -33.63 3.51 12.91
N LYS A 196 -33.91 4.32 13.93
CA LYS A 196 -32.97 4.58 15.03
C LYS A 196 -32.70 3.35 15.90
N ILE A 197 -33.73 2.56 16.21
CA ILE A 197 -33.58 1.34 17.02
C ILE A 197 -32.75 0.31 16.27
N ILE A 198 -33.06 0.06 14.99
CA ILE A 198 -32.30 -0.90 14.20
C ILE A 198 -30.86 -0.42 13.98
N ASP A 199 -30.62 0.87 13.71
CA ASP A 199 -29.26 1.44 13.59
C ASP A 199 -28.45 1.16 14.86
N ASN A 200 -29.01 1.41 16.05
CA ASN A 200 -28.32 1.15 17.31
C ASN A 200 -27.96 -0.34 17.50
N ILE A 201 -28.89 -1.26 17.20
CA ILE A 201 -28.61 -2.70 17.29
C ILE A 201 -27.48 -3.09 16.32
N LEU A 202 -27.53 -2.59 15.09
CA LEU A 202 -26.53 -2.92 14.07
C LEU A 202 -25.15 -2.30 14.35
N ARG A 203 -25.09 -1.14 15.05
CA ARG A 203 -23.84 -0.61 15.59
C ARG A 203 -23.23 -1.57 16.61
N ASP A 204 -24.03 -2.07 17.55
CA ASP A 204 -23.56 -3.03 18.55
C ASP A 204 -23.12 -4.35 17.91
N GLU A 205 -23.88 -4.85 16.93
CA GLU A 205 -23.49 -6.04 16.17
C GLU A 205 -22.21 -5.85 15.35
N THR A 206 -21.94 -4.63 14.86
CA THR A 206 -20.68 -4.30 14.19
C THR A 206 -19.50 -4.39 15.16
N VAL A 207 -19.65 -3.88 16.38
CA VAL A 207 -18.61 -4.01 17.42
C VAL A 207 -18.44 -5.48 17.83
N ASN A 208 -19.55 -6.19 18.02
CA ASN A 208 -19.54 -7.61 18.40
C ASN A 208 -18.85 -8.49 17.34
N PHE A 209 -19.05 -8.23 16.06
CA PHE A 209 -18.32 -8.93 14.98
C PHE A 209 -16.81 -8.90 15.18
N PHE A 210 -16.25 -7.77 15.62
CA PHE A 210 -14.81 -7.62 15.84
C PHE A 210 -14.33 -8.14 17.20
N LEU A 211 -15.14 -8.04 18.26
CA LEU A 211 -14.74 -8.37 19.63
C LEU A 211 -15.13 -9.79 20.09
N ALA A 212 -16.06 -10.46 19.40
CA ALA A 212 -16.43 -11.84 19.67
C ALA A 212 -15.28 -12.82 19.38
N ASP A 213 -15.41 -14.05 19.87
CA ASP A 213 -14.49 -15.17 19.64
C ASP A 213 -13.02 -14.80 19.89
N ASN A 214 -12.74 -14.16 21.03
CA ASN A 214 -11.42 -13.64 21.38
C ASN A 214 -10.86 -12.69 20.31
N GLU A 215 -11.70 -11.79 19.82
CA GLU A 215 -11.34 -10.72 18.88
C GLU A 215 -10.82 -11.24 17.54
N LYS A 216 -11.31 -12.40 17.08
CA LYS A 216 -10.82 -13.10 15.88
C LYS A 216 -10.70 -12.18 14.66
N TYR A 217 -11.78 -11.47 14.30
CA TYR A 217 -11.80 -10.65 13.09
C TYR A 217 -11.00 -9.34 13.24
N LEU A 218 -10.91 -8.80 14.45
CA LEU A 218 -10.05 -7.65 14.72
C LEU A 218 -8.57 -8.02 14.58
N ASN A 219 -8.19 -9.21 15.08
CA ASN A 219 -6.83 -9.73 14.94
C ASN A 219 -6.49 -10.07 13.49
N LEU A 220 -7.41 -10.67 12.72
CA LEU A 220 -7.23 -10.90 11.29
C LEU A 220 -7.00 -9.60 10.51
N TYR A 221 -7.75 -8.54 10.83
CA TYR A 221 -7.56 -7.24 10.20
C TYR A 221 -6.19 -6.63 10.55
N LYS A 222 -5.78 -6.71 11.82
CA LYS A 222 -4.43 -6.33 12.24
C LYS A 222 -3.35 -7.10 11.46
N GLU A 223 -3.47 -8.42 11.37
CA GLU A 223 -2.52 -9.29 10.66
C GLU A 223 -2.45 -8.95 9.17
N HIS A 224 -3.59 -8.64 8.54
CA HIS A 224 -3.66 -8.16 7.15
C HIS A 224 -2.84 -6.87 6.97
N LEU A 225 -3.00 -5.89 7.85
CA LEU A 225 -2.24 -4.64 7.81
C LEU A 225 -0.73 -4.86 8.05
N GLN A 226 -0.36 -5.82 8.92
CA GLN A 226 1.03 -6.17 9.24
C GLN A 226 1.74 -6.99 8.17
N LYS A 227 0.99 -7.63 7.28
CA LYS A 227 1.53 -8.49 6.22
C LYS A 227 2.39 -7.67 5.26
N GLU A 228 3.61 -8.14 5.02
CA GLU A 228 4.51 -7.48 4.08
C GLU A 228 3.88 -7.35 2.70
N PHE A 229 4.18 -6.22 2.04
CA PHE A 229 3.73 -5.89 0.68
C PHE A 229 2.22 -5.66 0.50
N VAL A 230 1.41 -5.77 1.57
CA VAL A 230 0.04 -5.22 1.56
C VAL A 230 0.13 -3.70 1.49
N TRP A 231 -0.53 -3.11 0.49
CA TRP A 231 -0.47 -1.66 0.25
C TRP A 231 -1.09 -0.89 1.41
N GLY A 232 -0.40 0.15 1.86
CA GLY A 232 -0.93 1.06 2.87
C GLY A 232 -1.98 2.01 2.27
N SER A 233 -3.14 2.09 2.91
CA SER A 233 -4.18 3.07 2.60
C SER A 233 -3.94 4.40 3.33
N GLU A 234 -4.64 5.45 2.90
CA GLU A 234 -4.67 6.74 3.59
C GLU A 234 -5.26 6.62 5.01
N GLU A 235 -6.25 5.74 5.20
CA GLU A 235 -6.80 5.39 6.51
C GLU A 235 -5.70 4.96 7.50
N THR A 236 -4.88 3.98 7.09
CA THR A 236 -3.78 3.46 7.91
C THR A 236 -2.66 4.48 8.12
N LEU A 237 -2.41 5.34 7.13
CA LEU A 237 -1.46 6.46 7.26
C LEU A 237 -1.88 7.43 8.38
N LEU A 238 -3.17 7.79 8.46
CA LEU A 238 -3.66 8.71 9.48
C LEU A 238 -3.61 8.07 10.88
N VAL A 239 -3.92 6.77 11.01
CA VAL A 239 -3.74 6.02 12.26
C VAL A 239 -2.28 6.02 12.69
N LEU A 240 -1.35 5.70 11.78
CA LEU A 240 0.09 5.75 12.03
C LEU A 240 0.53 7.13 12.51
N HIS A 241 0.04 8.19 11.86
CA HIS A 241 0.42 9.55 12.18
C HIS A 241 -0.05 9.97 13.57
N ARG A 242 -1.29 9.64 13.95
CA ARG A 242 -1.79 9.82 15.34
C ARG A 242 -0.93 9.07 16.35
N ALA A 243 -0.56 7.82 16.04
CA ALA A 243 0.29 7.00 16.90
C ALA A 243 1.68 7.64 17.15
N ILE A 244 2.30 8.18 16.09
CA ILE A 244 3.60 8.85 16.16
C ILE A 244 3.53 10.13 16.99
N GLN A 245 2.49 10.96 16.77
CA GLN A 245 2.29 12.19 17.52
C GLN A 245 1.91 11.93 18.99
N GLY A 246 1.46 10.71 19.33
CA GLY A 246 0.92 10.39 20.64
C GLY A 246 -0.42 11.10 20.89
N GLU A 247 -1.26 11.19 19.85
CA GLU A 247 -2.57 11.81 19.96
C GLU A 247 -3.42 11.11 21.02
N ARG A 248 -4.10 11.90 21.86
CA ARG A 248 -5.06 11.42 22.85
C ARG A 248 -6.23 12.38 23.00
N MET A 249 -7.43 11.83 23.01
CA MET A 249 -8.68 12.54 23.28
C MET A 249 -8.97 12.45 24.78
N VAL A 250 -8.96 13.59 25.48
CA VAL A 250 -9.13 13.63 26.94
C VAL A 250 -10.28 14.55 27.31
N ARG A 251 -11.15 14.07 28.21
CA ARG A 251 -12.24 14.89 28.75
C ARG A 251 -11.68 15.89 29.75
N ASN A 252 -11.95 17.18 29.54
CA ASN A 252 -11.53 18.24 30.44
C ASN A 252 -12.52 18.44 31.60
N GLU A 253 -12.18 19.35 32.52
CA GLU A 253 -13.01 19.67 33.70
C GLU A 253 -14.41 20.20 33.35
N LYS A 254 -14.58 20.77 32.15
CA LYS A 254 -15.89 21.25 31.64
C LYS A 254 -16.72 20.15 31.00
N GLY A 255 -16.18 18.93 30.93
CA GLY A 255 -16.82 17.79 30.30
C GLY A 255 -16.72 17.77 28.77
N THR A 256 -16.00 18.70 28.13
CA THR A 256 -15.73 18.63 26.68
C THR A 256 -14.48 17.79 26.41
N ILE A 257 -14.34 17.29 25.17
CA ILE A 257 -13.18 16.49 24.77
C ILE A 257 -12.19 17.40 24.05
N ASP A 258 -10.97 17.45 24.55
CA ASP A 258 -9.86 18.16 23.93
C ASP A 258 -8.83 17.14 23.38
N THR A 259 -8.17 17.51 22.28
CA THR A 259 -7.12 16.70 21.66
C THR A 259 -5.75 17.15 22.16
N PHE A 260 -4.94 16.21 22.64
CA PHE A 260 -3.57 16.46 23.09
C PHE A 260 -2.59 15.63 22.27
N TYR A 261 -1.40 16.18 22.06
CA TYR A 261 -0.28 15.53 21.36
C TYR A 261 0.95 15.52 22.26
N ASP A 262 1.74 14.45 22.22
CA ASP A 262 3.09 14.49 22.79
C ASP A 262 4.00 15.38 21.92
N ILE A 263 3.89 15.21 20.60
CA ILE A 263 4.65 15.94 19.58
C ILE A 263 3.70 16.22 18.41
N GLU A 264 3.41 17.49 18.15
CA GLU A 264 2.60 17.90 17.00
C GLU A 264 3.48 17.97 15.72
N ILE A 265 3.04 17.30 14.66
CA ILE A 265 3.72 17.26 13.36
C ILE A 265 2.67 17.50 12.28
N ALA A 266 2.78 18.58 11.50
CA ALA A 266 1.81 18.87 10.45
C ALA A 266 2.05 17.98 9.21
N LEU A 267 1.20 16.96 9.01
CA LEU A 267 1.19 16.11 7.81
C LEU A 267 0.22 16.63 6.74
N HIS A 268 0.71 16.82 5.52
CA HIS A 268 -0.13 17.03 4.33
C HIS A 268 -0.08 15.81 3.39
N ILE A 269 -1.20 15.55 2.73
CA ILE A 269 -1.32 14.52 1.69
C ILE A 269 -1.49 15.21 0.33
N HIS A 270 -0.53 14.99 -0.56
CA HIS A 270 -0.57 15.47 -1.94
C HIS A 270 -1.08 14.38 -2.86
N ARG A 271 -1.70 14.77 -3.98
CA ARG A 271 -2.12 13.85 -5.04
C ARG A 271 -1.47 14.26 -6.35
N ASN A 272 -0.69 13.35 -6.94
CA ASN A 272 0.02 13.57 -8.20
C ASN A 272 0.86 14.85 -8.21
N GLY A 273 1.60 15.08 -7.11
CA GLY A 273 2.45 16.26 -6.90
C GLY A 273 1.68 17.54 -6.56
N SER A 274 0.34 17.51 -6.57
CA SER A 274 -0.50 18.67 -6.28
C SER A 274 -0.86 18.73 -4.80
N SER A 275 -0.70 19.91 -4.22
CA SER A 275 -1.08 20.18 -2.83
C SER A 275 -2.59 20.32 -2.67
N PRO A 276 -3.16 20.03 -1.48
CA PRO A 276 -4.57 20.26 -1.22
C PRO A 276 -4.93 21.75 -1.37
N PHE A 277 -6.17 22.01 -1.84
CA PHE A 277 -6.69 23.37 -2.08
C PHE A 277 -6.76 24.22 -0.81
N PHE A 278 -7.06 23.60 0.33
CA PHE A 278 -7.10 24.24 1.63
C PHE A 278 -5.94 23.74 2.49
N GLN A 279 -5.14 24.68 3.01
CA GLN A 279 -4.03 24.40 3.91
C GLN A 279 -4.17 25.31 5.12
N SER A 280 -4.30 24.71 6.30
CA SER A 280 -4.42 25.45 7.56
C SER A 280 -3.07 25.89 8.11
N ARG A 281 -1.99 25.16 7.80
CA ARG A 281 -0.64 25.38 8.30
C ARG A 281 0.40 24.95 7.26
N SER A 282 1.64 25.44 7.38
CA SER A 282 2.76 24.92 6.59
C SER A 282 3.10 23.48 7.03
N PRO A 283 3.29 22.53 6.10
CA PRO A 283 3.54 21.14 6.46
C PRO A 283 4.96 20.91 6.99
N ASP A 284 5.07 20.04 7.99
CA ASP A 284 6.31 19.44 8.47
C ASP A 284 6.66 18.16 7.69
N MET A 285 5.64 17.43 7.23
CA MET A 285 5.77 16.22 6.42
C MET A 285 4.76 16.27 5.26
N ILE A 286 5.17 15.81 4.07
CA ILE A 286 4.26 15.66 2.93
C ILE A 286 4.42 14.26 2.35
N LEU A 287 3.30 13.56 2.28
CA LEU A 287 3.18 12.26 1.60
C LEU A 287 2.43 12.49 0.30
N ASN A 288 2.99 12.04 -0.82
CA ASN A 288 2.40 12.21 -2.14
C ASN A 288 1.89 10.85 -2.66
N ASN A 289 0.59 10.76 -2.89
CA ASN A 289 -0.03 9.62 -3.55
C ASN A 289 0.01 9.83 -5.07
N GLN A 290 0.64 8.90 -5.79
CA GLN A 290 0.74 8.89 -7.25
C GLN A 290 -0.22 7.85 -7.82
N SER A 291 -1.30 8.36 -8.43
CA SER A 291 -2.32 7.57 -9.15
C SER A 291 -2.90 6.39 -8.34
N ASP A 292 -2.98 6.51 -7.01
CA ASP A 292 -3.46 5.46 -6.08
C ASP A 292 -2.68 4.13 -6.16
N ILE A 293 -1.46 4.14 -6.73
CA ILE A 293 -0.61 2.94 -6.89
C ILE A 293 0.75 3.06 -6.22
N HIS A 294 1.21 4.28 -5.92
CA HIS A 294 2.52 4.51 -5.33
C HIS A 294 2.48 5.69 -4.36
N TRP A 295 3.31 5.63 -3.33
CA TRP A 295 3.48 6.70 -2.35
C TRP A 295 4.93 7.16 -2.36
N THR A 296 5.15 8.46 -2.44
CA THR A 296 6.47 9.09 -2.39
C THR A 296 6.54 10.13 -1.28
N SER A 297 7.75 10.52 -0.90
CA SER A 297 7.97 11.62 0.05
C SER A 297 8.19 12.92 -0.72
N THR A 298 7.55 13.99 -0.29
CA THR A 298 7.87 15.34 -0.75
C THR A 298 8.39 16.11 0.45
N ILE A 299 9.64 16.58 0.40
CA ILE A 299 10.26 17.27 1.53
C ILE A 299 10.00 18.78 1.42
N PRO A 300 9.37 19.41 2.43
CA PRO A 300 9.15 20.85 2.45
C PRO A 300 10.48 21.62 2.45
N ASP A 301 10.52 22.78 1.80
CA ASP A 301 11.74 23.61 1.75
C ASP A 301 12.13 24.14 3.14
N THR A 302 11.15 24.29 4.05
CA THR A 302 11.32 24.61 5.47
C THR A 302 12.05 23.51 6.26
N ILE A 303 11.99 22.26 5.79
CA ILE A 303 12.63 21.10 6.41
C ILE A 303 13.98 20.81 5.76
N PHE A 304 14.06 20.86 4.43
CA PHE A 304 15.29 20.63 3.70
C PHE A 304 15.29 21.40 2.39
N THR A 305 16.34 22.19 2.18
CA THR A 305 16.62 22.83 0.89
C THR A 305 17.89 22.24 0.32
N LYS A 306 17.82 21.71 -0.91
CA LYS A 306 18.97 21.17 -1.62
C LYS A 306 19.96 22.29 -1.94
N LYS A 307 21.12 22.29 -1.26
CA LYS A 307 22.21 23.27 -1.50
C LYS A 307 23.23 22.81 -2.53
N LEU A 308 23.38 21.50 -2.67
CA LEU A 308 24.34 20.88 -3.58
C LEU A 308 23.70 20.63 -4.95
N THR A 309 24.49 20.75 -6.02
CA THR A 309 24.10 20.23 -7.33
C THR A 309 24.08 18.71 -7.32
N ASP A 310 23.44 18.11 -8.32
CA ASP A 310 23.43 16.66 -8.51
C ASP A 310 24.86 16.08 -8.59
N MET A 311 25.78 16.81 -9.22
CA MET A 311 27.17 16.39 -9.35
C MET A 311 27.94 16.46 -8.03
N GLU A 312 27.76 17.54 -7.26
CA GLU A 312 28.35 17.62 -5.92
C GLU A 312 27.81 16.48 -5.07
N GLN A 313 26.50 16.28 -5.07
CA GLN A 313 25.85 15.20 -4.33
C GLN A 313 26.37 13.81 -4.72
N LYS A 314 26.56 13.54 -6.01
CA LYS A 314 27.17 12.30 -6.50
C LYS A 314 28.59 12.11 -6.00
N LEU A 315 29.40 13.17 -5.96
CA LEU A 315 30.76 13.12 -5.38
C LEU A 315 30.73 12.71 -3.91
N PHE A 316 29.77 13.24 -3.13
CA PHE A 316 29.60 12.86 -1.72
C PHE A 316 29.11 11.43 -1.54
N GLU A 317 28.21 10.96 -2.39
CA GLU A 317 27.76 9.57 -2.39
C GLU A 317 28.95 8.63 -2.57
N ILE A 318 29.81 8.91 -3.55
CA ILE A 318 31.04 8.13 -3.78
C ILE A 318 31.99 8.23 -2.58
N LEU A 319 32.11 9.41 -1.95
CA LEU A 319 32.93 9.59 -0.74
C LEU A 319 32.41 8.78 0.44
N ASP A 320 31.09 8.69 0.63
CA ASP A 320 30.48 7.84 1.65
C ASP A 320 30.67 6.34 1.34
N GLU A 321 30.66 5.94 0.06
CA GLU A 321 31.05 4.57 -0.33
C GLU A 321 32.51 4.26 0.00
N LEU A 322 33.42 5.22 -0.25
CA LEU A 322 34.82 5.13 0.15
C LEU A 322 34.95 4.99 1.68
N ARG A 323 34.21 5.79 2.46
CA ARG A 323 34.15 5.69 3.94
C ARG A 323 33.65 4.33 4.42
N MET A 324 32.64 3.76 3.77
CA MET A 324 32.15 2.43 4.13
C MET A 324 33.17 1.33 3.82
N MET A 325 33.84 1.41 2.67
CA MET A 325 34.92 0.48 2.31
C MET A 325 36.11 0.61 3.27
N HIS A 326 36.44 1.84 3.69
CA HIS A 326 37.44 2.14 4.73
C HIS A 326 37.18 1.37 6.01
N SER A 327 35.94 1.47 6.53
CA SER A 327 35.56 0.86 7.81
C SER A 327 35.60 -0.67 7.78
N LYS A 328 35.52 -1.27 6.59
CA LYS A 328 35.57 -2.73 6.39
C LYS A 328 36.99 -3.25 6.16
N ALA A 329 37.94 -2.39 5.80
CA ALA A 329 39.33 -2.79 5.61
C ALA A 329 39.96 -3.11 6.98
N SER A 330 40.57 -4.30 7.12
CA SER A 330 41.20 -4.71 8.37
C SER A 330 42.37 -3.78 8.72
N ILE A 331 42.29 -3.16 9.90
CA ILE A 331 43.29 -2.21 10.44
C ILE A 331 44.68 -2.85 10.56
N GLU A 332 44.76 -4.17 10.64
CA GLU A 332 46.03 -4.89 10.91
C GLU A 332 46.85 -5.23 9.66
N LYS A 333 46.25 -5.31 8.46
CA LYS A 333 47.01 -5.68 7.24
C LYS A 333 47.47 -4.48 6.42
N ASP A 334 46.70 -3.38 6.39
CA ASP A 334 46.87 -2.32 5.39
C ASP A 334 46.79 -0.89 5.99
N LYS A 335 47.50 -0.66 7.10
CA LYS A 335 47.51 0.61 7.84
C LYS A 335 47.77 1.84 6.96
N ILE A 336 48.64 1.73 5.95
CA ILE A 336 48.99 2.85 5.07
C ILE A 336 47.82 3.23 4.14
N GLU A 337 47.06 2.26 3.62
CA GLU A 337 45.89 2.56 2.78
C GLU A 337 44.77 3.16 3.61
N HIS A 338 44.56 2.65 4.81
CA HIS A 338 43.64 3.22 5.79
C HIS A 338 43.99 4.68 6.10
N ASP A 339 45.27 5.00 6.34
CA ASP A 339 45.72 6.37 6.62
C ASP A 339 45.56 7.30 5.41
N LEU A 340 45.88 6.82 4.20
CA LEU A 340 45.70 7.57 2.95
C LEU A 340 44.22 7.91 2.70
N LEU A 341 43.32 6.96 2.94
CA LEU A 341 41.90 7.18 2.74
C LEU A 341 41.31 8.11 3.81
N SER A 342 41.76 8.00 5.06
CA SER A 342 41.41 8.96 6.11
C SER A 342 41.86 10.38 5.78
N ALA A 343 43.07 10.54 5.22
CA ALA A 343 43.57 11.82 4.76
C ALA A 343 42.74 12.38 3.58
N LEU A 344 42.35 11.53 2.62
CA LEU A 344 41.50 11.90 1.50
C LEU A 344 40.16 12.45 1.99
N ILE A 345 39.51 11.72 2.91
CA ILE A 345 38.24 12.12 3.51
C ILE A 345 38.35 13.49 4.19
N LYS A 346 39.41 13.70 4.99
CA LYS A 346 39.64 14.98 5.67
C LYS A 346 39.85 16.15 4.70
N GLN A 347 40.54 15.93 3.58
CA GLN A 347 40.71 16.99 2.57
C GLN A 347 39.39 17.34 1.89
N MET A 348 38.55 16.35 1.61
CA MET A 348 37.20 16.60 1.11
C MET A 348 36.37 17.40 2.12
N ASP A 349 36.37 16.99 3.40
CA ASP A 349 35.71 17.72 4.48
C ASP A 349 36.20 19.18 4.58
N LEU A 350 37.50 19.43 4.33
CA LEU A 350 38.06 20.77 4.29
C LEU A 350 37.58 21.58 3.08
N ILE A 351 37.45 21.00 1.89
CA ILE A 351 36.85 21.67 0.73
C ILE A 351 35.40 22.08 1.06
N TYR A 352 34.66 21.21 1.76
CA TYR A 352 33.26 21.42 2.11
C TYR A 352 33.01 22.43 3.22
N ALA A 353 33.97 22.61 4.12
CA ALA A 353 33.93 23.71 5.10
C ALA A 353 33.95 25.10 4.43
N ASN A 354 34.05 25.15 3.09
CA ASN A 354 34.08 26.34 2.27
C ASN A 354 35.13 27.37 2.75
N PRO A 355 36.39 26.96 2.95
CA PRO A 355 37.45 27.84 3.41
C PRO A 355 37.84 28.82 2.28
N SER A 356 38.87 29.64 2.51
CA SER A 356 39.36 30.56 1.48
C SER A 356 39.74 29.84 0.19
N TYR A 357 39.66 30.54 -0.95
CA TYR A 357 40.06 30.01 -2.27
C TYR A 357 41.41 29.28 -2.21
N VAL A 358 42.42 29.88 -1.58
CA VAL A 358 43.78 29.31 -1.45
C VAL A 358 43.78 27.98 -0.69
N MET A 359 42.95 27.84 0.34
CA MET A 359 42.83 26.61 1.09
C MET A 359 42.10 25.53 0.29
N LYS A 360 41.06 25.90 -0.46
CA LYS A 360 40.35 24.97 -1.36
C LYS A 360 41.26 24.46 -2.46
N GLU A 361 42.02 25.34 -3.10
CA GLU A 361 42.98 24.99 -4.17
C GLU A 361 44.02 23.98 -3.66
N LYS A 362 44.67 24.26 -2.52
CA LYS A 362 45.61 23.33 -1.89
C LYS A 362 44.97 22.00 -1.46
N ALA A 363 43.72 22.03 -0.99
CA ALA A 363 43.00 20.83 -0.61
C ALA A 363 42.70 19.97 -1.84
N ILE A 364 42.26 20.58 -2.95
CA ILE A 364 42.02 19.89 -4.22
C ILE A 364 43.32 19.27 -4.75
N GLU A 365 44.44 20.01 -4.76
CA GLU A 365 45.76 19.45 -5.11
C GLU A 365 46.12 18.24 -4.23
N SER A 366 45.90 18.35 -2.92
CA SER A 366 46.13 17.26 -1.97
C SER A 366 45.24 16.05 -2.27
N VAL A 367 43.98 16.26 -2.64
CA VAL A 367 43.05 15.20 -3.05
C VAL A 367 43.58 14.47 -4.29
N PHE A 368 44.00 15.18 -5.34
CA PHE A 368 44.57 14.55 -6.54
C PHE A 368 45.81 13.70 -6.21
N GLN A 369 46.71 14.20 -5.35
CA GLN A 369 47.89 13.44 -4.92
C GLN A 369 47.52 12.20 -4.12
N LEU A 370 46.53 12.29 -3.23
CA LEU A 370 46.08 11.17 -2.40
C LEU A 370 45.38 10.11 -3.25
N VAL A 371 44.52 10.51 -4.18
CA VAL A 371 43.86 9.59 -5.13
C VAL A 371 44.90 8.89 -6.00
N GLY A 372 45.91 9.60 -6.51
CA GLY A 372 46.99 8.99 -7.29
C GLY A 372 47.75 7.91 -6.51
N LYS A 373 48.05 8.15 -5.23
CA LYS A 373 48.68 7.15 -4.34
C LYS A 373 47.76 5.95 -4.08
N LEU A 374 46.46 6.19 -3.89
CA LEU A 374 45.47 5.13 -3.68
C LEU A 374 45.28 4.28 -4.93
N ILE A 375 45.28 4.86 -6.13
CA ILE A 375 45.17 4.11 -7.39
C ILE A 375 46.36 3.17 -7.57
N ILE A 376 47.58 3.59 -7.24
CA ILE A 376 48.77 2.72 -7.37
C ILE A 376 48.65 1.48 -6.45
N LYS A 377 48.08 1.66 -5.26
CA LYS A 377 48.00 0.60 -4.24
C LYS A 377 46.79 -0.31 -4.40
N LEU A 378 45.62 0.30 -4.63
CA LEU A 378 44.32 -0.38 -4.63
C LEU A 378 43.76 -0.58 -6.03
N GLY A 379 44.33 0.04 -7.07
CA GLY A 379 43.79 0.00 -8.43
C GLY A 379 43.91 -1.36 -9.13
N SER A 380 44.63 -2.32 -8.54
CA SER A 380 44.63 -3.72 -8.98
C SER A 380 43.34 -4.45 -8.60
N ASP A 381 42.62 -4.00 -7.57
CA ASP A 381 41.28 -4.47 -7.24
C ASP A 381 40.26 -3.72 -8.14
N PRO A 382 39.48 -4.44 -8.97
CA PRO A 382 38.50 -3.83 -9.86
C PRO A 382 37.47 -2.94 -9.16
N SER A 383 37.09 -3.28 -7.93
CA SER A 383 36.11 -2.54 -7.13
C SER A 383 36.67 -1.19 -6.70
N TRP A 384 37.91 -1.18 -6.22
CA TRP A 384 38.61 0.04 -5.82
C TRP A 384 38.98 0.91 -7.02
N SER A 385 39.44 0.29 -8.11
CA SER A 385 39.77 0.98 -9.35
C SER A 385 38.56 1.75 -9.90
N LEU A 386 37.40 1.09 -9.96
CA LEU A 386 36.15 1.71 -10.41
C LEU A 386 35.72 2.85 -9.47
N LEU A 387 35.76 2.63 -8.15
CA LEU A 387 35.31 3.62 -7.17
C LEU A 387 36.20 4.87 -7.16
N LEU A 388 37.52 4.70 -7.19
CA LEU A 388 38.49 5.80 -7.27
C LEU A 388 38.40 6.54 -8.62
N GLY A 389 38.18 5.82 -9.72
CA GLY A 389 37.95 6.41 -11.04
C GLY A 389 36.68 7.27 -11.07
N ASN A 390 35.58 6.76 -10.54
CA ASN A 390 34.32 7.50 -10.43
C ASN A 390 34.47 8.73 -9.52
N PHE A 391 35.17 8.59 -8.39
CA PHE A 391 35.48 9.69 -7.49
C PHE A 391 36.25 10.80 -8.20
N LEU A 392 37.31 10.44 -8.93
CA LEU A 392 38.14 11.39 -9.66
C LEU A 392 37.35 12.14 -10.74
N SER A 393 36.51 11.42 -11.51
CA SER A 393 35.65 12.04 -12.52
C SER A 393 34.69 13.05 -11.88
N ALA A 394 34.00 12.66 -10.81
CA ALA A 394 33.06 13.54 -10.13
C ALA A 394 33.76 14.76 -9.52
N LEU A 395 34.97 14.58 -8.98
CA LEU A 395 35.77 15.67 -8.42
C LEU A 395 36.18 16.69 -9.50
N ILE A 396 36.66 16.21 -10.66
CA ILE A 396 37.04 17.08 -11.78
C ILE A 396 35.85 17.94 -12.22
N GLU A 397 34.66 17.34 -12.32
CA GLU A 397 33.44 18.06 -12.70
C GLU A 397 32.98 19.08 -11.64
N CYS A 398 33.25 18.84 -10.35
CA CYS A 398 32.90 19.76 -9.26
C CYS A 398 33.95 20.86 -9.02
N THR A 399 35.20 20.66 -9.48
CA THR A 399 36.33 21.55 -9.22
C THR A 399 36.08 23.01 -9.64
N PRO A 400 35.52 23.31 -10.83
CA PRO A 400 35.23 24.69 -11.24
C PRO A 400 34.31 25.41 -10.25
N LYS A 401 33.35 24.70 -9.67
CA LYS A 401 32.39 25.27 -8.71
C LYS A 401 33.02 25.49 -7.35
N PHE A 402 33.84 24.55 -6.88
CA PHE A 402 34.59 24.73 -5.62
C PHE A 402 35.51 25.96 -5.68
N LEU A 403 36.08 26.23 -6.86
CA LEU A 403 37.00 27.34 -7.11
C LEU A 403 36.32 28.61 -7.65
N ALA A 404 34.98 28.67 -7.71
CA ALA A 404 34.25 29.80 -8.26
C ALA A 404 34.43 31.10 -7.45
N ASP A 405 34.79 31.02 -6.18
CA ASP A 405 35.02 32.16 -5.27
C ASP A 405 36.35 32.92 -5.52
N LYS A 406 36.90 32.85 -6.73
CA LYS A 406 38.20 33.47 -7.03
C LYS A 406 38.12 34.99 -6.75
N PRO A 407 38.92 35.54 -5.83
CA PRO A 407 38.98 36.99 -5.66
C PRO A 407 39.47 37.59 -6.98
N MET A 408 38.65 38.46 -7.58
CA MET A 408 39.04 39.22 -8.76
C MET A 408 40.20 40.14 -8.38
N ASN A 409 41.43 39.69 -8.66
CA ASN A 409 42.49 40.63 -8.97
C ASN A 409 42.21 41.17 -10.36
N SER A 410 41.97 42.48 -10.38
CA SER A 410 41.92 43.36 -11.54
C SER A 410 42.98 43.00 -12.59
N GLU A 411 42.54 42.68 -13.81
CA GLU A 411 43.02 43.32 -15.04
C GLU A 411 42.34 42.74 -16.30
N ASN A 412 41.68 43.67 -17.02
CA ASN A 412 41.54 43.79 -18.47
C ASN A 412 40.52 42.97 -19.30
N LYS A 413 39.55 43.77 -19.79
CA LYS A 413 39.10 43.98 -21.19
C LYS A 413 38.04 43.06 -21.81
N GLU A 414 36.87 43.68 -22.02
CA GLU A 414 36.01 43.69 -23.21
C GLU A 414 36.24 42.60 -24.27
N LEU A 415 35.18 41.85 -24.62
CA LEU A 415 34.47 42.11 -25.88
C LEU A 415 33.11 41.37 -25.95
N SER A 416 32.12 42.14 -26.38
CA SER A 416 30.86 41.80 -27.07
C SER A 416 30.79 40.45 -27.81
N SER A 417 29.63 39.79 -27.75
CA SER A 417 28.82 39.56 -28.95
C SER A 417 27.33 39.40 -28.62
N LYS A 418 26.53 40.03 -29.48
CA LYS A 418 25.08 40.07 -29.55
C LYS A 418 24.62 39.16 -30.68
N ASP A 419 23.36 38.77 -30.58
CA ASP A 419 22.42 38.33 -31.64
C ASP A 419 22.61 36.95 -32.30
N LEU A 420 21.55 36.12 -32.21
CA LEU A 420 20.56 35.87 -33.28
C LEU A 420 19.60 34.76 -32.81
N SER A 421 18.31 35.09 -32.60
CA SER A 421 17.15 34.74 -33.47
C SER A 421 16.77 33.24 -33.41
N ASP A 422 15.52 32.79 -33.37
CA ASP A 422 14.26 33.37 -33.81
C ASP A 422 13.10 32.41 -33.40
N LYS A 423 11.90 32.97 -33.13
CA LYS A 423 10.54 32.45 -33.46
C LYS A 423 10.02 31.14 -32.81
N GLU A 424 8.77 30.92 -32.40
CA GLU A 424 7.44 31.60 -32.44
C GLU A 424 6.50 30.71 -31.56
N LEU A 425 5.78 31.20 -30.53
CA LEU A 425 4.32 31.47 -30.50
C LEU A 425 3.46 30.46 -31.34
N VAL A 426 2.40 29.77 -30.87
CA VAL A 426 1.22 30.25 -30.11
C VAL A 426 0.18 29.14 -29.82
N LEU A 427 -0.58 29.36 -28.73
CA LEU A 427 -1.96 29.00 -28.33
C LEU A 427 -2.46 27.59 -27.91
N LYS A 428 -3.17 27.69 -26.78
CA LYS A 428 -4.21 26.86 -26.15
C LYS A 428 -5.47 26.71 -27.03
N GLN A 429 -6.24 25.62 -26.91
CA GLN A 429 -7.38 25.48 -25.95
C GLN A 429 -8.37 24.34 -26.32
N ALA A 430 -8.58 23.43 -25.37
CA ALA A 430 -9.78 22.65 -24.98
C ALA A 430 -10.73 21.98 -26.00
N LYS A 431 -10.99 20.67 -25.79
CA LYS A 431 -12.33 20.17 -25.40
C LYS A 431 -12.34 18.74 -24.82
N ILE A 432 -13.23 18.59 -23.85
CA ILE A 432 -13.59 17.48 -22.98
C ILE A 432 -14.36 16.38 -23.72
N SER A 433 -14.09 15.10 -23.41
CA SER A 433 -15.15 14.07 -23.31
C SER A 433 -14.65 12.77 -22.64
N SER A 434 -15.25 12.49 -21.47
CA SER A 434 -15.60 11.18 -20.86
C SER A 434 -14.48 10.16 -20.61
N LEU A 435 -14.01 9.98 -19.36
CA LEU A 435 -14.61 9.15 -18.29
C LEU A 435 -14.97 7.73 -18.73
N SER A 436 -14.16 6.75 -18.31
CA SER A 436 -14.58 5.46 -17.75
C SER A 436 -13.37 4.52 -17.73
N ILE A 437 -13.10 3.90 -16.57
CA ILE A 437 -12.66 2.51 -16.34
C ILE A 437 -11.96 2.49 -14.97
N PHE A 438 -12.78 2.47 -13.93
CA PHE A 438 -12.44 1.91 -12.61
C PHE A 438 -13.57 0.92 -12.32
N SER A 439 -13.28 -0.38 -12.39
CA SER A 439 -14.09 -1.45 -11.80
C SER A 439 -13.36 -2.78 -11.93
N SER A 440 -12.74 -3.22 -10.83
CA SER A 440 -12.36 -4.63 -10.65
C SER A 440 -12.29 -4.94 -9.15
N HIS A 441 -13.45 -5.04 -8.49
CA HIS A 441 -13.59 -5.74 -7.23
C HIS A 441 -14.80 -6.70 -7.28
N THR A 442 -14.58 -7.88 -6.72
CA THR A 442 -15.33 -9.11 -6.89
C THR A 442 -16.51 -9.22 -5.93
N LEU A 443 -17.66 -8.63 -6.23
CA LEU A 443 -18.92 -8.96 -5.54
C LEU A 443 -20.15 -9.04 -6.47
N PHE A 444 -19.98 -8.82 -7.78
CA PHE A 444 -21.06 -8.97 -8.76
C PHE A 444 -20.59 -9.77 -9.98
N LYS A 445 -20.69 -11.10 -9.91
CA LYS A 445 -20.78 -11.92 -11.13
C LYS A 445 -22.25 -12.05 -11.54
N LYS A 446 -22.77 -11.02 -12.21
CA LYS A 446 -23.58 -11.26 -13.40
C LYS A 446 -22.63 -11.14 -14.57
N SER A 447 -22.48 -12.22 -15.34
CA SER A 447 -21.49 -12.35 -16.40
C SER A 447 -21.70 -11.30 -17.51
N GLU A 448 -21.07 -10.15 -17.39
CA GLU A 448 -20.62 -9.43 -18.57
C GLU A 448 -19.22 -9.95 -18.88
N GLU A 449 -19.17 -10.77 -19.94
CA GLU A 449 -17.96 -11.38 -20.49
C GLU A 449 -16.88 -10.31 -20.71
N SER A 450 -15.86 -10.29 -19.86
CA SER A 450 -14.60 -9.62 -20.17
C SER A 450 -14.06 -10.27 -21.45
N LEU A 451 -14.18 -9.56 -22.57
CA LEU A 451 -13.79 -10.04 -23.88
C LEU A 451 -12.28 -10.33 -23.91
N GLN A 452 -11.93 -11.62 -23.84
CA GLN A 452 -10.56 -12.13 -23.94
C GLN A 452 -9.93 -11.63 -25.25
N LYS A 453 -8.82 -10.88 -25.16
CA LYS A 453 -8.21 -10.22 -26.33
C LYS A 453 -7.28 -11.12 -27.14
N THR A 454 -6.84 -12.22 -26.55
CA THR A 454 -5.80 -13.13 -27.04
C THR A 454 -6.40 -14.47 -27.43
N TYR A 455 -5.89 -15.06 -28.51
CA TYR A 455 -6.28 -16.40 -28.95
C TYR A 455 -5.81 -17.43 -27.90
N PRO A 456 -6.67 -18.35 -27.43
CA PRO A 456 -6.30 -19.32 -26.41
C PRO A 456 -5.09 -20.16 -26.85
N GLN A 457 -4.04 -20.16 -26.02
CA GLN A 457 -2.78 -20.81 -26.36
C GLN A 457 -2.95 -22.32 -26.48
N GLU A 458 -3.82 -22.90 -25.67
CA GLU A 458 -4.14 -24.33 -25.66
C GLU A 458 -4.75 -24.77 -27.00
N ILE A 459 -5.65 -23.96 -27.58
CA ILE A 459 -6.21 -24.23 -28.91
C ILE A 459 -5.15 -24.05 -29.99
N ALA A 460 -4.21 -23.10 -29.81
CA ALA A 460 -3.13 -22.83 -30.76
C ALA A 460 -2.20 -24.03 -31.01
N HIS A 461 -2.12 -24.97 -30.06
CA HIS A 461 -1.34 -26.20 -30.21
C HIS A 461 -1.96 -27.17 -31.23
N TYR A 462 -3.28 -27.11 -31.43
CA TYR A 462 -4.00 -27.98 -32.36
C TYR A 462 -4.35 -27.24 -33.66
N ILE A 463 -4.71 -25.96 -33.57
CA ILE A 463 -5.13 -25.14 -34.71
C ILE A 463 -4.59 -23.72 -34.56
N SER A 464 -3.77 -23.29 -35.52
CA SER A 464 -3.27 -21.92 -35.57
C SER A 464 -4.39 -20.90 -35.79
N GLU A 465 -4.21 -19.70 -35.25
CA GLU A 465 -5.21 -18.63 -35.30
C GLU A 465 -5.69 -18.33 -36.73
N ALA A 466 -4.80 -18.40 -37.73
CA ALA A 466 -5.11 -18.14 -39.13
C ALA A 466 -5.97 -19.23 -39.79
N LYS A 467 -6.06 -20.43 -39.21
CA LYS A 467 -6.77 -21.60 -39.79
C LYS A 467 -8.03 -21.99 -39.02
N GLN A 468 -8.45 -21.16 -38.05
CA GLN A 468 -9.59 -21.45 -37.19
C GLN A 468 -10.93 -21.39 -37.93
N SER A 469 -11.83 -22.29 -37.56
CA SER A 469 -13.27 -22.23 -37.85
C SER A 469 -14.01 -22.90 -36.69
N GLY A 470 -15.27 -22.51 -36.43
CA GLY A 470 -16.02 -23.09 -35.31
C GLY A 470 -16.04 -24.63 -35.26
N PRO A 471 -16.32 -25.33 -36.37
CA PRO A 471 -16.28 -26.79 -36.40
C PRO A 471 -14.88 -27.38 -36.11
N LYS A 472 -13.82 -26.75 -36.63
CA LYS A 472 -12.44 -27.22 -36.38
C LYS A 472 -12.05 -27.01 -34.92
N VAL A 473 -12.39 -25.86 -34.35
CA VAL A 473 -12.11 -25.55 -32.94
C VAL A 473 -12.90 -26.46 -32.01
N ALA A 474 -14.18 -26.75 -32.30
CA ALA A 474 -14.95 -27.74 -31.55
C ALA A 474 -14.31 -29.14 -31.62
N LYS A 475 -13.78 -29.54 -32.78
CA LYS A 475 -13.05 -30.81 -32.92
C LYS A 475 -11.77 -30.85 -32.08
N ALA A 476 -11.00 -29.77 -32.06
CA ALA A 476 -9.81 -29.65 -31.21
C ALA A 476 -10.16 -29.72 -29.71
N LEU A 477 -11.21 -29.03 -29.28
CA LEU A 477 -11.69 -29.06 -27.90
C LEU A 477 -12.13 -30.47 -27.48
N LYS A 478 -12.81 -31.22 -28.37
CA LYS A 478 -13.17 -32.62 -28.13
C LYS A 478 -11.94 -33.52 -28.02
N GLN A 479 -10.93 -33.30 -28.86
CA GLN A 479 -9.68 -34.04 -28.79
C GLN A 479 -8.92 -33.76 -27.48
N MET A 480 -8.85 -32.49 -27.04
CA MET A 480 -8.27 -32.12 -25.76
C MET A 480 -8.97 -32.81 -24.59
N TYR A 481 -10.31 -32.89 -24.63
CA TYR A 481 -11.08 -33.61 -23.61
C TYR A 481 -10.82 -35.12 -23.63
N GLN A 482 -10.70 -35.75 -24.80
CA GLN A 482 -10.34 -37.17 -24.92
C GLN A 482 -8.93 -37.46 -24.38
N GLU A 483 -7.95 -36.60 -24.67
CA GLU A 483 -6.61 -36.70 -24.08
C GLU A 483 -6.63 -36.56 -22.55
N GLY A 484 -7.59 -35.78 -22.03
CA GLY A 484 -7.88 -35.64 -20.60
C GLY A 484 -8.39 -36.93 -19.93
N LEU A 485 -9.10 -37.78 -20.68
CA LEU A 485 -9.62 -39.06 -20.20
C LEU A 485 -8.56 -40.18 -20.25
N GLU A 486 -7.62 -40.12 -21.20
CA GLU A 486 -6.69 -41.24 -21.46
C GLU A 486 -5.38 -41.19 -20.64
N ALA A 487 -4.91 -40.02 -20.19
CA ALA A 487 -3.78 -39.92 -19.22
C ALA A 487 -3.46 -38.49 -18.75
N ASN A 488 -4.00 -37.43 -19.38
CA ASN A 488 -3.57 -36.07 -19.12
C ASN A 488 -4.49 -35.32 -18.16
N LYS A 489 -4.19 -35.34 -16.85
CA LYS A 489 -4.99 -34.64 -15.80
C LYS A 489 -5.17 -33.12 -16.01
N ILE A 490 -4.50 -32.54 -17.01
CA ILE A 490 -4.56 -31.11 -17.35
C ILE A 490 -5.91 -30.73 -18.00
N TYR A 491 -6.54 -31.61 -18.78
CA TYR A 491 -7.77 -31.30 -19.53
C TYR A 491 -9.03 -31.88 -18.88
N THR A 492 -9.37 -31.34 -17.71
CA THR A 492 -10.64 -31.65 -17.02
C THR A 492 -11.84 -31.03 -17.74
N PRO A 493 -13.08 -31.55 -17.55
CA PRO A 493 -14.30 -30.94 -18.10
C PRO A 493 -14.41 -29.43 -17.80
N GLU A 494 -14.03 -29.03 -16.59
CA GLU A 494 -14.00 -27.65 -16.13
C GLU A 494 -13.00 -26.81 -16.94
N LYS A 495 -11.81 -27.36 -17.20
CA LYS A 495 -10.76 -26.67 -17.96
C LYS A 495 -11.11 -26.58 -19.45
N CYS A 496 -11.66 -27.64 -20.03
CA CYS A 496 -12.13 -27.63 -21.42
C CYS A 496 -13.27 -26.63 -21.63
N ARG A 497 -14.20 -26.52 -20.67
CA ARG A 497 -15.26 -25.50 -20.68
C ARG A 497 -14.68 -24.09 -20.61
N GLU A 498 -13.71 -23.86 -19.74
CA GLU A 498 -13.04 -22.56 -19.60
C GLU A 498 -12.38 -22.13 -20.92
N ILE A 499 -11.60 -23.01 -21.55
CA ILE A 499 -10.89 -22.73 -22.81
C ILE A 499 -11.89 -22.44 -23.95
N ALA A 500 -13.01 -23.17 -24.00
CA ALA A 500 -14.07 -22.93 -24.98
C ALA A 500 -14.74 -21.55 -24.79
N LEU A 501 -15.00 -21.13 -23.54
CA LEU A 501 -15.56 -19.81 -23.23
C LEU A 501 -14.57 -18.67 -23.53
N GLN A 502 -13.27 -18.88 -23.28
CA GLN A 502 -12.22 -17.94 -23.65
C GLN A 502 -12.17 -17.74 -25.17
N TYR A 503 -12.32 -18.82 -25.96
CA TYR A 503 -12.39 -18.74 -27.43
C TYR A 503 -13.62 -17.97 -27.91
N LEU A 504 -14.80 -18.21 -27.34
CA LEU A 504 -16.03 -17.47 -27.70
C LEU A 504 -15.88 -15.97 -27.41
N SER A 505 -15.28 -15.64 -26.26
CA SER A 505 -14.96 -14.28 -25.87
C SER A 505 -13.95 -13.63 -26.83
N TYR A 506 -12.95 -14.39 -27.29
CA TYR A 506 -11.98 -13.97 -28.30
C TYR A 506 -12.60 -13.65 -29.66
N VAL A 507 -13.47 -14.52 -30.16
CA VAL A 507 -14.16 -14.32 -31.44
C VAL A 507 -15.07 -13.09 -31.38
N LYS A 508 -15.77 -12.89 -30.26
CA LYS A 508 -16.61 -11.72 -29.98
C LYS A 508 -15.78 -10.43 -29.90
N TYR A 509 -14.61 -10.46 -29.25
CA TYR A 509 -13.68 -9.33 -29.20
C TYR A 509 -13.18 -8.90 -30.58
N LYS A 510 -12.72 -9.87 -31.39
CA LYS A 510 -12.15 -9.61 -32.72
C LYS A 510 -13.21 -9.36 -33.80
N LYS A 511 -14.50 -9.37 -33.45
CA LYS A 511 -15.65 -9.20 -34.35
C LYS A 511 -15.59 -10.14 -35.57
N ARG A 512 -15.14 -11.39 -35.38
CA ARG A 512 -15.06 -12.37 -36.47
C ARG A 512 -16.40 -13.10 -36.64
N HIS A 513 -16.90 -13.17 -37.87
CA HIS A 513 -18.16 -13.83 -38.19
C HIS A 513 -17.95 -15.32 -38.51
N PHE A 514 -17.69 -16.12 -37.48
CA PHE A 514 -17.62 -17.58 -37.60
C PHE A 514 -18.96 -18.23 -37.21
N ILE A 515 -19.26 -19.39 -37.79
CA ILE A 515 -20.34 -20.26 -37.31
C ILE A 515 -19.84 -20.94 -36.04
N LEU A 516 -20.33 -20.52 -34.87
CA LEU A 516 -19.86 -20.98 -33.55
C LEU A 516 -20.76 -22.04 -32.90
N THR A 517 -21.76 -22.56 -33.61
CA THR A 517 -22.77 -23.48 -33.09
C THR A 517 -22.15 -24.70 -32.42
N ASP A 518 -21.12 -25.29 -33.04
CA ASP A 518 -20.46 -26.50 -32.52
C ASP A 518 -19.67 -26.24 -31.23
N VAL A 519 -19.12 -25.03 -31.07
CA VAL A 519 -18.40 -24.63 -29.85
C VAL A 519 -19.37 -24.38 -28.71
N HIS A 520 -20.52 -23.76 -28.97
CA HIS A 520 -21.58 -23.60 -27.96
C HIS A 520 -22.17 -24.94 -27.52
N ASN A 521 -22.37 -25.86 -28.46
CA ASN A 521 -22.83 -27.22 -28.15
C ASN A 521 -21.82 -27.97 -27.28
N PHE A 522 -20.51 -27.82 -27.56
CA PHE A 522 -19.46 -28.38 -26.72
C PHE A 522 -19.46 -27.81 -25.29
N VAL A 523 -19.67 -26.50 -25.12
CA VAL A 523 -19.78 -25.88 -23.78
C VAL A 523 -20.94 -26.49 -22.99
N LYS A 524 -22.11 -26.67 -23.61
CA LYS A 524 -23.27 -27.31 -22.98
C LYS A 524 -22.98 -28.77 -22.59
N GLU A 525 -22.29 -29.51 -23.46
CA GLU A 525 -21.87 -30.89 -23.20
C GLU A 525 -20.99 -30.97 -21.94
N MET A 526 -20.02 -30.05 -21.78
CA MET A 526 -19.17 -30.00 -20.59
C MET A 526 -19.94 -29.60 -19.32
N GLU A 527 -20.90 -28.68 -19.42
CA GLU A 527 -21.73 -28.26 -18.28
C GLU A 527 -22.56 -29.42 -17.70
N GLU A 528 -23.15 -30.25 -18.57
CA GLU A 528 -23.90 -31.43 -18.13
C GLU A 528 -22.98 -32.48 -17.47
N ILE A 529 -21.77 -32.69 -18.00
CA ILE A 529 -20.78 -33.60 -17.41
C ILE A 529 -20.34 -33.12 -16.01
N ILE A 530 -20.08 -31.83 -15.85
CA ILE A 530 -19.70 -31.22 -14.57
C ILE A 530 -20.84 -31.39 -13.55
N LYS A 531 -22.08 -31.11 -13.98
CA LYS A 531 -23.27 -31.25 -13.14
C LYS A 531 -23.52 -32.69 -12.70
N GLN A 532 -23.26 -33.67 -13.57
CA GLN A 532 -23.40 -35.08 -13.25
C GLN A 532 -22.34 -35.52 -12.23
N LYS A 533 -21.07 -35.13 -12.42
CA LYS A 533 -20.00 -35.38 -11.43
C LYS A 533 -20.31 -34.80 -10.05
N GLY A 534 -20.87 -33.59 -9.99
CA GLY A 534 -21.26 -32.98 -8.71
C GLY A 534 -22.35 -33.76 -7.97
N LYS A 535 -23.32 -34.32 -8.69
CA LYS A 535 -24.38 -35.17 -8.11
C LYS A 535 -23.86 -36.52 -7.61
N ASP A 536 -22.93 -37.13 -8.35
CA ASP A 536 -22.34 -38.42 -7.98
C ASP A 536 -21.39 -38.27 -6.76
N LEU A 537 -20.72 -37.13 -6.62
CA LEU A 537 -19.90 -36.80 -5.45
C LEU A 537 -20.76 -36.61 -4.18
N ASN A 538 -21.86 -35.88 -4.29
CA ASN A 538 -22.78 -35.67 -3.16
C ASN A 538 -23.44 -36.96 -2.69
N ARG A 539 -23.85 -37.84 -3.62
CA ARG A 539 -24.36 -39.18 -3.25
C ARG A 539 -23.32 -40.05 -2.54
N SER A 540 -22.04 -39.92 -2.92
CA SER A 540 -20.95 -40.66 -2.29
C SER A 540 -20.65 -40.16 -0.87
N LEU A 541 -20.76 -38.84 -0.65
CA LEU A 541 -20.61 -38.21 0.67
C LEU A 541 -21.76 -38.57 1.62
N GLU A 542 -23.01 -38.56 1.13
CA GLU A 542 -24.18 -39.00 1.91
C GLU A 542 -24.07 -40.47 2.33
N HIS A 543 -23.48 -41.32 1.49
CA HIS A 543 -23.28 -42.73 1.79
C HIS A 543 -22.16 -42.96 2.84
N LEU A 544 -21.12 -42.12 2.88
CA LEU A 544 -20.07 -42.17 3.91
C LEU A 544 -20.59 -41.69 5.27
N ASP A 545 -21.36 -40.61 5.28
CA ASP A 545 -21.96 -40.04 6.49
C ASP A 545 -23.00 -41.01 7.12
N PHE A 546 -23.67 -41.82 6.30
CA PHE A 546 -24.56 -42.90 6.75
C PHE A 546 -23.80 -44.10 7.36
N ILE A 547 -22.64 -44.47 6.81
CA ILE A 547 -21.80 -45.55 7.35
C ILE A 547 -21.20 -45.14 8.69
N GLU A 548 -20.74 -43.90 8.81
CA GLU A 548 -20.11 -43.38 10.04
C GLU A 548 -21.13 -43.28 11.19
N LYS A 549 -22.36 -42.83 10.91
CA LYS A 549 -23.47 -42.81 11.90
C LYS A 549 -23.90 -44.20 12.36
N ASN A 550 -23.86 -45.21 11.49
CA ASN A 550 -24.17 -46.59 11.88
C ASN A 550 -23.04 -47.24 12.69
N ALA A 551 -21.77 -46.96 12.36
CA ALA A 551 -20.63 -47.45 13.12
C ALA A 551 -20.62 -46.90 14.57
N VAL A 552 -21.00 -45.63 14.75
CA VAL A 552 -21.14 -45.02 16.09
C VAL A 552 -22.31 -45.66 16.86
N ARG A 553 -23.42 -45.97 16.19
CA ARG A 553 -24.60 -46.57 16.81
C ARG A 553 -24.35 -48.02 17.25
N ASP A 554 -23.68 -48.82 16.43
CA ASP A 554 -23.33 -50.21 16.76
C ASP A 554 -22.30 -50.29 17.90
N ALA A 555 -21.36 -49.35 17.97
CA ALA A 555 -20.41 -49.24 19.09
C ALA A 555 -21.12 -48.92 20.43
N SER A 556 -22.17 -48.09 20.40
CA SER A 556 -22.96 -47.77 21.61
C SER A 556 -23.89 -48.90 22.08
N ILE A 557 -24.27 -49.84 21.21
CA ILE A 557 -25.10 -51.00 21.57
C ILE A 557 -24.24 -52.14 22.17
N SER A 558 -22.94 -52.20 21.86
CA SER A 558 -22.02 -53.21 22.43
C SER A 558 -21.51 -52.86 23.84
N LEU A 559 -21.85 -51.68 24.36
CA LEU A 559 -21.46 -51.16 25.69
C LEU A 559 -22.61 -51.14 26.71
N MET A 560 -23.78 -51.67 26.34
CA MET A 560 -24.89 -52.02 27.25
C MET A 560 -25.03 -53.54 27.33
#